data_AF-A0A8S4NBU5-F1
#
_entry.id   AF-A0A8S4NBU5-F1
#
_cell.length_a   1.000
_cell.length_b   1.000
_cell.length_c   1.000
_cell.angle_alpha   90.00
_cell.angle_beta   90.00
_cell.angle_gamma   90.00
#
_symmetry.space_group_name_H-M   'P 1'
#
loop_
_entity.id
_entity.type
_entity.pdbx_description
1 polymer ?
#
loop_
_entity_poly.entity_id
_entity_poly.type
_entity_poly.pdbx_seq_one_letter_code
_entity_poly.pdbx_strand_id
1 'polypeptide(L)'
;MNTNSQRFNDMLLEIFLCVLVIFLIRFIRQDDPQPLLGVYSQPGKWFYLKKYAFYLLFVLRKFKHKQAEIQHGKDESFKKTKISGYGKGSHENIADMEWPQQLSSDPNAIDCAFFDGFNKDGAYTVCRVGRRHNRKAEVWLLLYIPGEGHFQHPSHPDSIVYNTDGNTFTVGGLTLSCIEPLRTWRVSFNGLLRRGICNDWKSKDQHETVHVKFTFIWQAYSNIFNFDTDIHANVISEAVARQPWSKEFFEKLKR
;
A
#
# COMPACT_ATOMS: atom_id res chain seq x y z
N MET A 1 -39.88 56.88 -10.82
CA MET A 1 -39.73 55.69 -11.69
C MET A 1 -38.74 54.64 -11.15
N ASN A 2 -37.78 54.97 -10.27
CA ASN A 2 -36.79 54.00 -9.75
C ASN A 2 -37.32 52.99 -8.71
N THR A 3 -38.40 53.30 -7.99
CA THR A 3 -38.86 52.49 -6.85
C THR A 3 -39.51 51.16 -7.24
N ASN A 4 -40.19 51.10 -8.39
CA ASN A 4 -40.82 49.86 -8.87
C ASN A 4 -39.80 48.88 -9.49
N SER A 5 -38.76 49.40 -10.16
CA SER A 5 -37.67 48.57 -10.67
C SER A 5 -36.84 47.97 -9.52
N GLN A 6 -36.63 48.74 -8.46
CA GLN A 6 -35.90 48.28 -7.28
C GLN A 6 -36.66 47.19 -6.53
N ARG A 7 -37.98 47.36 -6.29
CA ARG A 7 -38.84 46.32 -5.68
C ARG A 7 -38.92 45.04 -6.50
N PHE A 8 -38.90 45.14 -7.83
CA PHE A 8 -38.89 43.96 -8.70
C PHE A 8 -37.57 43.19 -8.60
N ASN A 9 -36.43 43.89 -8.54
CA ASN A 9 -35.11 43.27 -8.35
C ASN A 9 -34.99 42.61 -6.97
N ASP A 10 -35.52 43.24 -5.92
CA ASP A 10 -35.53 42.68 -4.56
C ASP A 10 -36.37 41.39 -4.51
N MET A 11 -37.54 41.37 -5.15
CA MET A 11 -38.39 40.19 -5.25
C MET A 11 -37.71 39.05 -6.03
N LEU A 12 -37.00 39.34 -7.13
CA LEU A 12 -36.24 38.33 -7.88
C LEU A 12 -35.08 37.76 -7.05
N LEU A 13 -34.40 38.59 -6.26
CA LEU A 13 -33.33 38.17 -5.36
C LEU A 13 -33.87 37.25 -4.26
N GLU A 14 -35.02 37.57 -3.66
CA GLU A 14 -35.67 36.73 -2.65
C GLU A 14 -36.10 35.37 -3.21
N ILE A 15 -36.68 35.33 -4.42
CA ILE A 15 -37.05 34.08 -5.09
C ILE A 15 -35.79 33.24 -5.39
N PHE A 16 -34.73 33.88 -5.91
CA PHE A 16 -33.46 33.21 -6.17
C PHE A 16 -32.86 32.61 -4.90
N LEU A 17 -32.84 33.36 -3.80
CA LEU A 17 -32.37 32.88 -2.50
C LEU A 17 -33.21 31.70 -1.99
N CYS A 18 -34.55 31.75 -2.11
CA CYS A 18 -35.42 30.65 -1.73
C CYS A 18 -35.15 29.38 -2.54
N VAL A 19 -35.01 29.50 -3.86
CA VAL A 19 -34.67 28.38 -4.75
C VAL A 19 -33.31 27.79 -4.40
N LEU A 20 -32.32 28.64 -4.14
CA LEU A 20 -30.97 28.24 -3.72
C LEU A 20 -31.00 27.49 -2.38
N VAL A 21 -31.77 27.97 -1.40
CA VAL A 21 -31.94 27.30 -0.11
C VAL A 21 -32.63 25.93 -0.28
N ILE A 22 -33.71 25.84 -1.08
CA ILE A 22 -34.39 24.57 -1.36
C ILE A 22 -33.44 23.59 -2.05
N PHE A 23 -32.67 24.06 -3.02
CA PHE A 23 -31.67 23.25 -3.71
C PHE A 23 -30.59 22.76 -2.74
N LEU A 24 -30.06 23.63 -1.87
CA LEU A 24 -29.09 23.27 -0.84
C LEU A 24 -29.66 22.23 0.14
N ILE A 25 -30.90 22.39 0.60
CA ILE A 25 -31.55 21.43 1.50
C ILE A 25 -31.70 20.07 0.79
N ARG A 26 -32.13 20.05 -0.48
CA ARG A 26 -32.24 18.81 -1.27
C ARG A 26 -30.88 18.15 -1.47
N PHE A 27 -29.85 18.93 -1.79
CA PHE A 27 -28.49 18.43 -1.96
C PHE A 27 -27.95 17.85 -0.64
N ILE A 28 -28.14 18.53 0.49
CA ILE A 28 -27.72 18.06 1.81
C ILE A 28 -28.48 16.79 2.22
N ARG A 29 -29.74 16.63 1.82
CA ARG A 29 -30.56 15.44 2.11
C ARG A 29 -30.35 14.27 1.15
N GLN A 30 -29.57 14.43 0.08
CA GLN A 30 -29.29 13.33 -0.84
C GLN A 30 -28.45 12.26 -0.13
N ASP A 31 -28.89 11.01 -0.16
CA ASP A 31 -28.12 9.90 0.41
C ASP A 31 -26.88 9.60 -0.43
N ASP A 32 -25.81 9.18 0.24
CA ASP A 32 -24.62 8.71 -0.46
C ASP A 32 -24.89 7.34 -1.10
N PRO A 33 -24.27 7.04 -2.26
CA PRO A 33 -24.44 5.77 -2.94
C PRO A 33 -24.01 4.59 -2.07
N GLN A 34 -24.75 3.48 -2.20
CA GLN A 34 -24.44 2.26 -1.47
C GLN A 34 -23.06 1.71 -1.84
N PRO A 35 -22.28 1.17 -0.88
CA PRO A 35 -20.99 0.55 -1.16
C PRO A 35 -21.11 -0.61 -2.15
N LEU A 36 -20.18 -0.71 -3.11
CA LEU A 36 -20.10 -1.89 -3.99
C LEU A 36 -19.75 -3.11 -3.15
N LEU A 37 -20.54 -4.17 -3.29
CA LEU A 37 -20.41 -5.42 -2.53
C LEU A 37 -20.45 -5.21 -1.00
N GLY A 38 -21.03 -4.09 -0.52
CA GLY A 38 -21.09 -3.75 0.91
C GLY A 38 -19.74 -3.33 1.53
N VAL A 39 -18.65 -3.29 0.75
CA VAL A 39 -17.29 -3.03 1.25
C VAL A 39 -16.67 -1.79 0.62
N TYR A 40 -16.81 -1.60 -0.70
CA TYR A 40 -16.10 -0.55 -1.42
C TYR A 40 -16.93 0.73 -1.53
N SER A 41 -16.52 1.76 -0.78
CA SER A 41 -17.17 3.07 -0.77
C SER A 41 -17.16 3.74 -2.16
N GLN A 42 -18.29 4.34 -2.53
CA GLN A 42 -18.46 5.05 -3.81
C GLN A 42 -18.38 6.58 -3.63
N PRO A 43 -18.14 7.35 -4.71
CA PRO A 43 -18.14 8.81 -4.66
C PRO A 43 -19.48 9.37 -4.18
N GLY A 44 -19.51 9.91 -2.96
CA GLY A 44 -20.67 10.60 -2.40
C GLY A 44 -20.86 12.02 -2.92
N LYS A 45 -21.90 12.71 -2.45
CA LYS A 45 -22.21 14.10 -2.86
C LYS A 45 -21.10 15.09 -2.57
N TRP A 46 -20.30 14.84 -1.53
CA TRP A 46 -19.17 15.68 -1.12
C TRP A 46 -17.84 15.27 -1.75
N PHE A 47 -17.82 14.26 -2.63
CA PHE A 47 -16.60 13.66 -3.16
C PHE A 47 -15.65 14.71 -3.77
N TYR A 48 -16.13 15.55 -4.69
CA TYR A 48 -15.28 16.53 -5.36
C TYR A 48 -14.74 17.59 -4.39
N LEU A 49 -15.57 18.05 -3.45
CA LEU A 49 -15.13 19.00 -2.41
C LEU A 49 -14.00 18.40 -1.56
N LYS A 50 -14.21 17.17 -1.06
CA LYS A 50 -13.20 16.41 -0.30
C LYS A 50 -11.92 16.22 -1.11
N LYS A 51 -12.06 15.79 -2.37
CA LYS A 51 -10.95 15.51 -3.29
C LYS A 51 -10.10 16.75 -3.55
N TYR A 52 -10.71 17.88 -3.89
CA TYR A 52 -9.94 19.11 -4.17
C TYR A 52 -9.33 19.72 -2.91
N ALA A 53 -10.02 19.66 -1.77
CA ALA A 53 -9.47 20.10 -0.49
C ALA A 53 -8.19 19.31 -0.12
N PHE A 54 -8.23 17.98 -0.21
CA PHE A 54 -7.07 17.14 0.06
C PHE A 54 -6.00 17.22 -1.02
N TYR A 55 -6.37 17.36 -2.29
CA TYR A 55 -5.43 17.58 -3.38
C TYR A 55 -4.60 18.84 -3.14
N LEU A 56 -5.25 19.97 -2.82
CA LEU A 56 -4.57 21.22 -2.49
C LEU A 56 -3.65 21.04 -1.29
N LEU A 57 -4.14 20.41 -0.22
CA LEU A 57 -3.36 20.14 0.99
C LEU A 57 -2.09 19.34 0.68
N PHE A 58 -2.21 18.29 -0.14
CA PHE A 58 -1.09 17.43 -0.52
C PHE A 58 -0.10 18.12 -1.45
N VAL A 59 -0.57 18.90 -2.43
CA VAL A 59 0.29 19.70 -3.30
C VAL A 59 1.07 20.74 -2.49
N LEU A 60 0.40 21.44 -1.57
CA LEU A 60 1.05 22.42 -0.69
C LEU A 60 2.09 21.76 0.23
N ARG A 61 1.80 20.57 0.78
CA ARG A 61 2.77 19.81 1.58
C ARG A 61 3.99 19.40 0.76
N LYS A 62 3.80 18.85 -0.44
CA LYS A 62 4.90 18.46 -1.34
C LYS A 62 5.76 19.66 -1.74
N PHE A 63 5.14 20.81 -2.00
CA PHE A 63 5.86 22.03 -2.30
C PHE A 63 6.69 22.53 -1.11
N LYS A 64 6.11 22.56 0.11
CA LYS A 64 6.84 22.91 1.34
C LYS A 64 8.01 21.97 1.61
N HIS A 65 7.84 20.67 1.40
CA HIS A 65 8.92 19.68 1.55
C HIS A 65 10.07 19.94 0.58
N LYS A 66 9.75 20.13 -0.71
CA LYS A 66 10.75 20.44 -1.73
C LYS A 66 11.52 21.73 -1.42
N GLN A 67 10.85 22.76 -0.91
CA GLN A 67 11.52 23.99 -0.47
C GLN A 67 12.45 23.75 0.72
N ALA A 68 12.03 22.95 1.70
CA ALA A 68 12.85 22.60 2.86
C ALA A 68 14.09 21.78 2.44
N GLU A 69 13.95 20.83 1.50
CA GLU A 69 15.09 20.09 0.91
C GLU A 69 16.09 21.02 0.23
N ILE A 70 15.62 22.04 -0.50
CA ILE A 70 16.49 23.01 -1.17
C ILE A 70 17.25 23.89 -0.15
N GLN A 71 16.60 24.27 0.96
CA GLN A 71 17.20 25.16 1.97
C GLN A 71 18.15 24.46 2.94
N HIS A 72 17.82 23.22 3.35
CA HIS A 72 18.57 22.50 4.38
C HIS A 72 19.40 21.32 3.84
N GLY A 73 19.29 21.01 2.55
CA GLY A 73 19.89 19.81 1.95
C GLY A 73 19.09 18.54 2.24
N LYS A 74 19.19 17.56 1.32
CA LYS A 74 18.41 16.31 1.37
C LYS A 74 18.60 15.49 2.67
N ASP A 75 19.80 15.54 3.25
CA ASP A 75 20.14 14.72 4.41
C ASP A 75 19.65 15.31 5.75
N GLU A 76 19.44 16.64 5.84
CA GLU A 76 18.84 17.25 7.04
C GLU A 76 17.31 17.27 7.00
N SER A 77 16.69 17.35 5.82
CA SER A 77 15.22 17.34 5.69
C SER A 77 14.61 16.00 6.10
N PHE A 78 15.32 14.89 5.89
CA PHE A 78 14.90 13.56 6.37
C PHE A 78 14.95 13.45 7.91
N LYS A 79 15.91 14.11 8.57
CA LYS A 79 16.16 13.96 10.02
C LYS A 79 15.22 14.73 10.94
N LYS A 80 14.40 15.66 10.43
CA LYS A 80 13.80 16.72 11.28
C LYS A 80 12.30 16.61 11.56
N THR A 81 11.62 15.53 11.20
CA THR A 81 10.16 15.49 11.38
C THR A 81 9.62 14.18 11.94
N LYS A 82 9.26 14.21 13.23
CA LYS A 82 8.44 13.19 13.94
C LYS A 82 7.01 13.03 13.41
N ILE A 83 6.66 13.67 12.29
CA ILE A 83 5.31 13.63 11.71
C ILE A 83 5.44 12.94 10.36
N SER A 84 5.21 11.64 10.36
CA SER A 84 5.09 10.80 9.17
C SER A 84 3.84 11.19 8.36
N GLY A 85 3.87 10.90 7.05
CA GLY A 85 2.70 11.04 6.18
C GLY A 85 2.99 11.81 4.90
N TYR A 86 1.98 11.87 4.04
CA TYR A 86 2.18 12.22 2.64
C TYR A 86 2.93 13.53 2.38
N GLY A 87 4.07 13.41 1.68
CA GLY A 87 5.05 14.47 1.44
C GLY A 87 6.19 14.55 2.47
N LYS A 88 6.31 13.56 3.36
CA LYS A 88 7.41 13.35 4.32
C LYS A 88 7.65 11.85 4.50
N GLY A 89 8.91 11.42 4.61
CA GLY A 89 9.22 10.00 4.86
C GLY A 89 8.59 9.50 6.17
N SER A 90 8.09 8.27 6.16
CA SER A 90 7.60 7.57 7.36
C SER A 90 8.72 7.24 8.36
N HIS A 91 9.96 7.14 7.88
CA HIS A 91 11.14 6.79 8.66
C HIS A 91 12.23 7.86 8.51
N GLU A 92 13.03 8.06 9.56
CA GLU A 92 14.15 9.00 9.55
C GLU A 92 15.30 8.49 8.66
N ASN A 93 15.55 7.17 8.64
CA ASN A 93 16.53 6.54 7.76
C ASN A 93 15.85 5.60 6.77
N ILE A 94 16.36 5.60 5.54
CA ILE A 94 15.90 4.70 4.47
C ILE A 94 16.09 3.22 4.85
N ALA A 95 17.17 2.91 5.59
CA ALA A 95 17.43 1.55 6.06
C ALA A 95 16.29 1.01 6.93
N ASP A 96 15.67 1.87 7.73
CA ASP A 96 14.61 1.48 8.66
C ASP A 96 13.34 1.05 7.93
N MET A 97 13.17 1.39 6.64
CA MET A 97 12.03 0.94 5.82
C MET A 97 12.15 -0.52 5.36
N GLU A 98 13.37 -1.05 5.32
CA GLU A 98 13.69 -2.35 4.70
C GLU A 98 14.02 -3.43 5.72
N TRP A 99 14.30 -3.02 6.96
CA TRP A 99 14.45 -3.95 8.07
C TRP A 99 13.09 -4.54 8.49
N PRO A 100 13.10 -5.73 9.09
CA PRO A 100 11.88 -6.33 9.61
C PRO A 100 11.20 -5.42 10.64
N GLN A 101 9.95 -5.08 10.37
CA GLN A 101 9.16 -4.12 11.15
C GLN A 101 8.55 -4.78 12.38
N GLN A 102 8.42 -4.01 13.46
CA GLN A 102 7.65 -4.46 14.61
C GLN A 102 6.17 -4.62 14.21
N LEU A 103 5.64 -5.84 14.40
CA LEU A 103 4.22 -6.09 14.18
C LEU A 103 3.39 -5.31 15.19
N SER A 104 2.29 -4.70 14.71
CA SER A 104 1.32 -4.02 15.58
C SER A 104 0.61 -5.03 16.49
N SER A 105 -0.24 -4.56 17.42
CA SER A 105 -1.02 -5.47 18.27
C SER A 105 -2.18 -6.17 17.55
N ASP A 106 -2.42 -5.87 16.26
CA ASP A 106 -3.49 -6.48 15.49
C ASP A 106 -3.14 -7.95 15.20
N PRO A 107 -4.02 -8.93 15.53
CA PRO A 107 -3.74 -10.35 15.29
C PRO A 107 -3.46 -10.69 13.82
N ASN A 108 -3.92 -9.87 12.87
CA ASN A 108 -3.70 -10.03 11.44
C ASN A 108 -2.49 -9.26 10.91
N ALA A 109 -1.76 -8.53 11.77
CA ALA A 109 -0.59 -7.78 11.37
C ALA A 109 0.42 -8.68 10.64
N ILE A 110 1.00 -8.11 9.58
CA ILE A 110 1.95 -8.78 8.74
C ILE A 110 3.04 -7.80 8.32
N ASP A 111 4.26 -8.30 8.32
CA ASP A 111 5.43 -7.60 7.79
C ASP A 111 6.04 -8.50 6.71
N CYS A 112 6.18 -7.98 5.49
CA CYS A 112 6.33 -8.80 4.31
C CYS A 112 7.38 -8.26 3.35
N ALA A 113 8.29 -9.13 2.93
CA ALA A 113 9.14 -8.92 1.77
C ALA A 113 8.68 -9.83 0.62
N PHE A 114 8.54 -9.25 -0.57
CA PHE A 114 8.01 -9.91 -1.76
C PHE A 114 8.87 -9.58 -2.97
N PHE A 115 9.25 -10.60 -3.73
CA PHE A 115 10.00 -10.49 -4.98
C PHE A 115 9.41 -11.44 -6.00
N ASP A 116 9.23 -10.96 -7.21
CA ASP A 116 8.95 -11.78 -8.37
C ASP A 116 9.87 -11.40 -9.54
N GLY A 117 9.93 -12.25 -10.54
CA GLY A 117 10.72 -11.99 -11.72
C GLY A 117 10.60 -13.08 -12.76
N PHE A 118 10.89 -12.72 -14.00
CA PHE A 118 10.94 -13.64 -15.13
C PHE A 118 12.13 -13.29 -16.03
N ASN A 119 12.57 -14.24 -16.85
CA ASN A 119 13.59 -14.01 -17.85
C ASN A 119 13.03 -14.20 -19.27
N LYS A 120 13.85 -13.85 -20.27
CA LYS A 120 13.50 -13.97 -21.69
C LYS A 120 13.20 -15.41 -22.16
N ASP A 121 13.73 -16.39 -21.45
CA ASP A 121 13.60 -17.81 -21.78
C ASP A 121 12.33 -18.43 -21.16
N GLY A 122 11.56 -17.62 -20.42
CA GLY A 122 10.29 -18.00 -19.80
C GLY A 122 10.42 -18.58 -18.39
N ALA A 123 11.63 -18.64 -17.81
CA ALA A 123 11.79 -18.98 -16.41
C ALA A 123 11.22 -17.86 -15.54
N TYR A 124 10.58 -18.23 -14.44
CA TYR A 124 10.04 -17.24 -13.50
C TYR A 124 10.13 -17.74 -12.06
N THR A 125 10.13 -16.79 -11.12
CA THR A 125 10.08 -17.09 -9.69
C THR A 125 9.24 -16.07 -8.95
N VAL A 126 8.60 -16.54 -7.87
CA VAL A 126 7.89 -15.72 -6.90
C VAL A 126 8.40 -16.14 -5.52
N CYS A 127 8.89 -15.19 -4.75
CA CYS A 127 9.48 -15.37 -3.43
C CYS A 127 8.82 -14.39 -2.46
N ARG A 128 8.27 -14.89 -1.35
CA ARG A 128 7.65 -14.08 -0.31
C ARG A 128 7.95 -14.63 1.06
N VAL A 129 8.28 -13.74 1.98
CA VAL A 129 8.29 -14.03 3.42
C VAL A 129 7.40 -13.03 4.11
N GLY A 130 6.31 -13.51 4.72
CA GLY A 130 5.37 -12.71 5.51
C GLY A 130 5.43 -13.08 6.99
N ARG A 131 6.09 -12.27 7.81
CA ARG A 131 6.18 -12.44 9.27
C ARG A 131 4.82 -12.21 9.93
N ARG A 132 4.45 -13.09 10.86
CA ARG A 132 3.22 -13.00 11.64
C ARG A 132 3.50 -13.20 13.13
N HIS A 133 2.51 -12.89 13.96
CA HIS A 133 2.55 -13.17 15.39
C HIS A 133 2.75 -14.67 15.71
N ASN A 134 3.18 -14.94 16.95
CA ASN A 134 3.29 -16.29 17.51
C ASN A 134 4.29 -17.19 16.79
N ARG A 135 5.44 -16.62 16.36
CA ARG A 135 6.52 -17.35 15.67
C ARG A 135 6.03 -18.10 14.42
N LYS A 136 5.17 -17.44 13.65
CA LYS A 136 4.66 -17.92 12.37
C LYS A 136 5.18 -17.03 11.25
N ALA A 137 5.41 -17.62 10.09
CA ALA A 137 5.55 -16.83 8.86
C ALA A 137 4.92 -17.57 7.68
N GLU A 138 4.48 -16.78 6.70
CA GLU A 138 4.07 -17.24 5.39
C GLU A 138 5.29 -17.32 4.49
N VAL A 139 5.45 -18.44 3.80
CA VAL A 139 6.47 -18.64 2.76
C VAL A 139 5.78 -18.92 1.44
N TRP A 140 5.99 -18.05 0.45
CA TRP A 140 5.64 -18.35 -0.93
C TRP A 140 6.93 -18.51 -1.70
N LEU A 141 7.13 -19.69 -2.27
CA LEU A 141 8.22 -19.92 -3.20
C LEU A 141 7.70 -20.79 -4.35
N LEU A 142 7.60 -20.15 -5.51
CA LEU A 142 7.27 -20.75 -6.78
C LEU A 142 8.45 -20.51 -7.73
N LEU A 143 8.82 -21.54 -8.46
CA LEU A 143 9.91 -21.50 -9.42
C LEU A 143 9.47 -22.30 -10.65
N TYR A 144 9.62 -21.72 -11.82
CA TYR A 144 9.44 -22.42 -13.08
C TYR A 144 10.73 -22.35 -13.88
N ILE A 145 11.17 -23.50 -14.35
CA ILE A 145 12.35 -23.64 -15.20
C ILE A 145 11.90 -24.31 -16.51
N PRO A 146 12.13 -23.66 -17.67
CA PRO A 146 11.86 -24.26 -18.97
C PRO A 146 12.53 -25.64 -19.11
N GLY A 147 11.77 -26.64 -19.51
CA GLY A 147 12.24 -28.03 -19.64
C GLY A 147 12.11 -28.88 -18.37
N GLU A 148 12.17 -28.28 -17.18
CA GLU A 148 12.01 -28.99 -15.89
C GLU A 148 10.61 -28.86 -15.28
N GLY A 149 9.91 -27.77 -15.61
CA GLY A 149 8.56 -27.49 -15.13
C GLY A 149 8.52 -26.65 -13.85
N HIS A 150 7.47 -26.85 -13.06
CA HIS A 150 7.17 -26.05 -11.87
C HIS A 150 7.74 -26.71 -10.61
N PHE A 151 8.16 -25.86 -9.68
CA PHE A 151 8.60 -26.21 -8.35
C PHE A 151 7.92 -25.29 -7.33
N GLN A 152 7.45 -25.87 -6.24
CA GLN A 152 6.70 -25.13 -5.22
C GLN A 152 7.15 -25.53 -3.81
N HIS A 153 7.16 -24.57 -2.87
CA HIS A 153 7.49 -24.88 -1.48
C HIS A 153 6.53 -25.92 -0.89
N PRO A 154 7.03 -26.93 -0.13
CA PRO A 154 6.20 -28.00 0.44
C PRO A 154 5.07 -27.53 1.37
N SER A 155 5.22 -26.35 1.99
CA SER A 155 4.17 -25.76 2.83
C SER A 155 2.91 -25.37 2.06
N HIS A 156 2.95 -25.23 0.73
CA HIS A 156 1.74 -24.99 -0.05
C HIS A 156 0.77 -26.19 -0.01
N PRO A 157 -0.56 -25.94 0.00
CA PRO A 157 -1.19 -24.63 -0.17
C PRO A 157 -1.26 -23.76 1.10
N ASP A 158 -1.06 -24.33 2.30
CA ASP A 158 -1.21 -23.61 3.58
C ASP A 158 -0.26 -22.41 3.71
N SER A 159 0.94 -22.50 3.13
CA SER A 159 2.02 -21.50 3.15
C SER A 159 2.57 -21.11 4.53
N ILE A 160 1.97 -21.57 5.62
CA ILE A 160 2.42 -21.28 6.99
C ILE A 160 3.55 -22.19 7.41
N VAL A 161 4.57 -21.59 8.02
CA VAL A 161 5.66 -22.25 8.73
C VAL A 161 5.68 -21.75 10.17
N TYR A 162 5.88 -22.68 11.10
CA TYR A 162 5.91 -22.43 12.54
C TYR A 162 7.35 -22.40 13.06
N ASN A 163 7.51 -21.95 14.30
CA ASN A 163 8.80 -21.88 15.01
C ASN A 163 9.83 -20.95 14.34
N THR A 164 9.38 -19.90 13.67
CA THR A 164 10.27 -18.89 13.07
C THR A 164 10.96 -18.05 14.14
N ASP A 165 12.02 -17.33 13.78
CA ASP A 165 12.72 -16.41 14.70
C ASP A 165 11.89 -15.15 15.04
N GLY A 166 10.90 -14.82 14.21
CA GLY A 166 10.06 -13.63 14.33
C GLY A 166 10.80 -12.30 14.07
N ASN A 167 12.08 -12.36 13.68
CA ASN A 167 13.01 -11.24 13.62
C ASN A 167 13.67 -11.05 12.25
N THR A 168 13.63 -12.04 11.36
CA THR A 168 14.21 -11.93 10.02
C THR A 168 13.23 -12.34 8.93
N PHE A 169 13.55 -12.03 7.67
CA PHE A 169 12.85 -12.58 6.50
C PHE A 169 13.46 -13.93 6.08
N THR A 170 13.55 -14.85 7.04
CA THR A 170 14.09 -16.21 6.84
C THR A 170 13.08 -17.24 7.29
N VAL A 171 12.65 -18.13 6.39
CA VAL A 171 11.66 -19.18 6.69
C VAL A 171 11.72 -20.30 5.66
N GLY A 172 11.59 -21.55 6.10
CA GLY A 172 11.44 -22.69 5.17
C GLY A 172 12.61 -22.87 4.19
N GLY A 173 13.82 -22.46 4.57
CA GLY A 173 14.99 -22.47 3.68
C GLY A 173 15.09 -21.30 2.72
N LEU A 174 14.07 -20.42 2.64
CA LEU A 174 14.12 -19.14 1.93
C LEU A 174 14.67 -18.04 2.85
N THR A 175 15.58 -17.23 2.33
CA THR A 175 16.15 -16.06 3.01
C THR A 175 16.12 -14.86 2.08
N LEU A 176 15.50 -13.78 2.56
CA LEU A 176 15.48 -12.48 1.91
C LEU A 176 16.30 -11.53 2.77
N SER A 177 17.40 -11.01 2.23
CA SER A 177 18.32 -10.15 2.98
C SER A 177 18.58 -8.85 2.24
N CYS A 178 18.32 -7.73 2.91
CA CYS A 178 18.65 -6.41 2.38
C CYS A 178 20.18 -6.24 2.35
N ILE A 179 20.72 -5.89 1.19
CA ILE A 179 22.15 -5.52 1.04
C ILE A 179 22.26 -3.99 1.03
N GLU A 180 21.43 -3.35 0.22
CA GLU A 180 21.37 -1.90 0.09
C GLU A 180 19.88 -1.49 0.12
N PRO A 181 19.46 -0.70 1.12
CA PRO A 181 18.07 -0.30 1.28
C PRO A 181 17.46 0.28 0.01
N LEU A 182 16.25 -0.19 -0.33
CA LEU A 182 15.45 0.18 -1.51
C LEU A 182 16.11 -0.13 -2.87
N ARG A 183 17.30 -0.76 -2.89
CA ARG A 183 18.09 -0.95 -4.11
C ARG A 183 18.43 -2.40 -4.37
N THR A 184 19.02 -3.07 -3.39
CA THR A 184 19.67 -4.36 -3.60
C THR A 184 19.29 -5.33 -2.50
N TRP A 185 18.77 -6.47 -2.92
CA TRP A 185 18.38 -7.57 -2.04
C TRP A 185 19.00 -8.87 -2.52
N ARG A 186 19.44 -9.70 -1.59
CA ARG A 186 19.83 -11.08 -1.86
C ARG A 186 18.68 -12.00 -1.50
N VAL A 187 18.30 -12.82 -2.48
CA VAL A 187 17.33 -13.88 -2.34
C VAL A 187 18.07 -15.21 -2.46
N SER A 188 18.00 -16.02 -1.41
CA SER A 188 18.62 -17.35 -1.41
C SER A 188 17.66 -18.39 -0.91
N PHE A 189 17.71 -19.57 -1.53
CA PHE A 189 16.97 -20.73 -1.08
C PHE A 189 17.89 -21.94 -0.99
N ASN A 190 17.70 -22.73 0.05
CA ASN A 190 18.33 -24.03 0.20
C ASN A 190 17.37 -24.97 0.95
N GLY A 191 16.80 -25.94 0.25
CA GLY A 191 15.83 -26.85 0.83
C GLY A 191 15.12 -27.71 -0.19
N LEU A 192 14.02 -28.34 0.24
CA LEU A 192 13.21 -29.19 -0.61
C LEU A 192 12.13 -28.36 -1.31
N LEU A 193 11.97 -28.56 -2.62
CA LEU A 193 10.81 -28.09 -3.38
C LEU A 193 10.06 -29.29 -3.95
N ARG A 194 8.75 -29.17 -3.98
CA ARG A 194 7.84 -30.11 -4.63
C ARG A 194 7.87 -29.89 -6.15
N ARG A 195 7.96 -30.96 -6.95
CA ARG A 195 7.70 -30.89 -8.39
C ARG A 195 6.20 -30.72 -8.65
N GLY A 196 5.84 -29.76 -9.48
CA GLY A 196 4.45 -29.40 -9.80
C GLY A 196 3.84 -28.37 -8.84
N ILE A 197 2.63 -27.92 -9.18
CA ILE A 197 1.83 -26.99 -8.37
C ILE A 197 0.75 -27.77 -7.63
N CYS A 198 0.65 -27.55 -6.33
CA CYS A 198 -0.33 -28.16 -5.46
C CYS A 198 -1.27 -27.08 -4.88
N ASN A 199 -2.50 -27.07 -5.38
CA ASN A 199 -3.57 -26.18 -4.92
C ASN A 199 -4.58 -26.89 -4.00
N ASP A 200 -4.44 -28.20 -3.79
CA ASP A 200 -5.33 -29.02 -2.96
C ASP A 200 -4.56 -29.65 -1.79
N TRP A 201 -5.13 -29.55 -0.60
CA TRP A 201 -4.56 -30.11 0.62
C TRP A 201 -4.47 -31.65 0.57
N LYS A 202 -5.36 -32.32 -0.15
CA LYS A 202 -5.40 -33.80 -0.23
C LYS A 202 -4.24 -34.40 -1.02
N SER A 203 -3.70 -33.66 -1.99
CA SER A 203 -2.64 -34.14 -2.89
C SER A 203 -1.24 -33.64 -2.48
N LYS A 204 -1.14 -32.94 -1.35
CA LYS A 204 0.09 -32.30 -0.85
C LYS A 204 1.27 -33.26 -0.76
N ASP A 205 1.06 -34.48 -0.29
CA ASP A 205 2.13 -35.46 -0.03
C ASP A 205 2.36 -36.44 -1.18
N GLN A 206 1.62 -36.31 -2.29
CA GLN A 206 1.69 -37.23 -3.43
C GLN A 206 2.77 -36.85 -4.45
N HIS A 207 3.33 -35.64 -4.33
CA HIS A 207 4.27 -35.09 -5.29
C HIS A 207 5.71 -35.28 -4.82
N GLU A 208 6.58 -35.67 -5.76
CA GLU A 208 8.01 -35.79 -5.52
C GLU A 208 8.61 -34.48 -5.01
N THR A 209 9.52 -34.57 -4.05
CA THR A 209 10.33 -33.43 -3.60
C THR A 209 11.76 -33.60 -4.04
N VAL A 210 12.37 -32.51 -4.49
CA VAL A 210 13.77 -32.45 -4.90
C VAL A 210 14.50 -31.36 -4.12
N HIS A 211 15.77 -31.60 -3.84
CA HIS A 211 16.60 -30.60 -3.20
C HIS A 211 17.01 -29.52 -4.21
N VAL A 212 16.68 -28.27 -3.90
CA VAL A 212 16.97 -27.11 -4.74
C VAL A 212 17.79 -26.11 -3.93
N LYS A 213 18.83 -25.57 -4.57
CA LYS A 213 19.66 -24.51 -4.02
C LYS A 213 19.90 -23.44 -5.07
N PHE A 214 19.54 -22.20 -4.77
CA PHE A 214 19.84 -21.07 -5.63
C PHE A 214 20.12 -19.81 -4.81
N THR A 215 20.77 -18.85 -5.44
CA THR A 215 20.94 -17.51 -4.91
C THR A 215 20.96 -16.53 -6.05
N PHE A 216 20.18 -15.46 -5.95
CA PHE A 216 20.21 -14.35 -6.89
C PHE A 216 20.20 -13.01 -6.17
N ILE A 217 20.63 -11.98 -6.88
CA ILE A 217 20.60 -10.59 -6.44
C ILE A 217 19.48 -9.90 -7.20
N TRP A 218 18.50 -9.40 -6.45
CA TRP A 218 17.53 -8.46 -6.96
C TRP A 218 18.11 -7.06 -6.86
N GLN A 219 18.08 -6.31 -7.97
CA GLN A 219 18.64 -4.97 -8.04
C GLN A 219 17.67 -4.04 -8.77
N ALA A 220 17.41 -2.88 -8.17
CA ALA A 220 16.64 -1.81 -8.78
C ALA A 220 17.46 -1.18 -9.92
N TYR A 221 16.96 -1.32 -11.16
CA TYR A 221 17.50 -0.62 -12.33
C TYR A 221 16.89 0.79 -12.50
N SER A 222 15.71 1.02 -11.94
CA SER A 222 15.05 2.31 -11.94
C SER A 222 15.43 3.13 -10.72
N ASN A 223 14.99 4.39 -10.71
CA ASN A 223 14.92 5.14 -9.47
C ASN A 223 14.00 4.42 -8.47
N ILE A 224 14.36 4.53 -7.21
CA ILE A 224 13.56 4.04 -6.08
C ILE A 224 12.22 4.75 -6.07
N PHE A 225 11.15 4.00 -5.80
CA PHE A 225 9.83 4.56 -5.56
C PHE A 225 9.50 4.49 -4.07
N ASN A 226 9.17 5.63 -3.47
CA ASN A 226 8.72 5.72 -2.08
C ASN A 226 7.23 6.09 -2.03
N PHE A 227 6.41 5.21 -1.43
CA PHE A 227 4.97 5.43 -1.28
C PHE A 227 4.62 6.71 -0.49
N ASP A 228 5.48 7.18 0.40
CA ASP A 228 5.23 8.39 1.20
C ASP A 228 5.37 9.69 0.40
N THR A 229 6.21 9.70 -0.63
CA THR A 229 6.62 10.93 -1.35
C THR A 229 6.26 10.93 -2.84
N ASP A 230 6.18 9.75 -3.46
CA ASP A 230 6.19 9.60 -4.91
C ASP A 230 4.82 9.21 -5.48
N ILE A 231 3.86 8.83 -4.64
CA ILE A 231 2.46 8.72 -5.11
C ILE A 231 2.03 10.09 -5.68
N HIS A 232 1.06 10.08 -6.59
CA HIS A 232 0.52 11.30 -7.16
C HIS A 232 -0.63 11.85 -6.29
N ALA A 233 -0.66 13.16 -6.04
CA ALA A 233 -1.62 13.78 -5.11
C ALA A 233 -3.09 13.52 -5.49
N ASN A 234 -3.38 13.42 -6.79
CA ASN A 234 -4.72 13.08 -7.29
C ASN A 234 -5.19 11.68 -6.85
N VAL A 235 -4.27 10.70 -6.78
CA VAL A 235 -4.62 9.31 -6.45
C VAL A 235 -5.03 9.21 -4.98
N ILE A 236 -4.24 9.80 -4.08
CA ILE A 236 -4.54 9.74 -2.64
C ILE A 236 -5.71 10.65 -2.29
N SER A 237 -5.82 11.84 -2.89
CA SER A 237 -6.97 12.71 -2.62
C SER A 237 -8.28 12.06 -3.07
N GLU A 238 -8.25 11.32 -4.16
CA GLU A 238 -9.39 10.53 -4.61
C GLU A 238 -9.71 9.37 -3.66
N ALA A 239 -8.70 8.60 -3.22
CA ALA A 239 -8.89 7.52 -2.26
C ALA A 239 -9.49 8.03 -0.94
N VAL A 240 -8.95 9.11 -0.38
CA VAL A 240 -9.44 9.74 0.86
C VAL A 240 -10.85 10.33 0.68
N ALA A 241 -11.16 10.86 -0.50
CA ALA A 241 -12.46 11.45 -0.78
C ALA A 241 -13.59 10.42 -0.95
N ARG A 242 -13.26 9.20 -1.41
CA ARG A 242 -14.21 8.08 -1.50
C ARG A 242 -14.64 7.57 -0.12
N GLN A 243 -13.78 7.71 0.89
CA GLN A 243 -14.08 7.21 2.23
C GLN A 243 -15.17 8.04 2.93
N PRO A 244 -16.03 7.38 3.73
CA PRO A 244 -16.91 8.08 4.67
C PRO A 244 -16.04 8.77 5.72
N TRP A 245 -16.20 10.09 5.85
CA TRP A 245 -15.43 10.87 6.81
C TRP A 245 -16.09 10.79 8.17
N SER A 246 -15.41 10.15 9.11
CA SER A 246 -15.82 10.03 10.51
C SER A 246 -14.64 10.38 11.41
N LYS A 247 -14.91 10.62 12.70
CA LYS A 247 -13.84 10.80 13.69
C LYS A 247 -12.90 9.58 13.69
N GLU A 248 -13.46 8.37 13.64
CA GLU A 248 -12.69 7.13 13.59
C GLU A 248 -11.77 7.07 12.36
N PHE A 249 -12.26 7.44 11.18
CA PHE A 249 -11.46 7.50 9.97
C PHE A 249 -10.23 8.40 10.13
N PHE A 250 -10.41 9.61 10.69
CA PHE A 250 -9.30 10.53 10.89
C PHE A 250 -8.36 10.11 12.03
N GLU A 251 -8.84 9.44 13.07
CA GLU A 251 -7.97 8.85 14.08
C GLU A 251 -7.09 7.72 13.50
N LYS A 252 -7.63 6.92 12.56
CA LYS A 252 -6.84 5.90 11.83
C LYS A 252 -5.74 6.53 10.97
N LEU A 253 -5.94 7.73 10.43
CA LEU A 253 -4.94 8.44 9.62
C LEU A 253 -3.82 9.11 10.44
N LYS A 254 -3.95 9.22 11.77
CA LYS A 254 -2.93 9.83 12.63
C LYS A 254 -1.86 8.84 13.09
N ARG A 255 -2.11 7.54 12.92
CA ARG A 255 -1.17 6.45 13.22
C ARG A 255 -0.31 6.18 12.00
#